data_AF-A0A662HUQ3-F1
#
_entry.id   AF-A0A662HUQ3-F1
#
_cell.length_a   1.000
_cell.length_b   1.000
_cell.length_c   1.000
_cell.angle_alpha   90.00
_cell.angle_beta   90.00
_cell.angle_gamma   90.00
#
_symmetry.space_group_name_H-M   'P 1'
#
loop_
_entity.id
_entity.type
_entity.pdbx_description
1 polymer ?
#
loop_
_entity_poly.entity_id
_entity_poly.type
_entity_poly.pdbx_seq_one_letter_code
_entity_poly.pdbx_strand_id
1 'polypeptide(L)'
;MIPKSIKREHILEALNEIDKTGIPDKRASRKYNLEYRGKFYPVKLVISKAYKYVAGEELAPSRFDALEAVRYLKKLGFNVIEVPITHRGKYLAIVSTIREWMEKAPREDGVFHFPPNRKPKVSVLAPKDKCLIYLYDEEIFAGELVIKEAKEVTAQEFHQKYAHKAVEISGAPFPKGNDKIRIILYSKLIEYPIPLPKNLVPDIGPLGVFRLLKWENKGKALYETITKKIEQGHNELKEIIAKLGETLNFIAKKEYSDMQGLYRYDVVWLEAEELPPVKVFEIQKEASVDIALARLSHAYDIWRPQLYLIVTKEKDLKRAQKLVNPYLAGAFHRIKNKLIIITAYDVIKLWHNIKSYQKLLQQLAAK
;
A
#
# COMPACT_ATOMS: atom_id res chain seq x y z
N MET A 1 22.46 -18.71 -34.20
CA MET A 1 23.67 -19.34 -33.64
C MET A 1 24.84 -18.37 -33.77
N ILE A 2 25.71 -18.29 -32.77
CA ILE A 2 26.90 -17.42 -32.77
C ILE A 2 27.95 -17.99 -33.76
N PRO A 3 28.41 -17.20 -34.75
CA PRO A 3 29.42 -17.64 -35.70
C PRO A 3 30.76 -17.96 -35.03
N LYS A 4 31.40 -19.08 -35.43
CA LYS A 4 32.68 -19.54 -34.87
C LYS A 4 33.88 -18.64 -35.23
N SER A 5 33.69 -17.67 -36.12
CA SER A 5 34.70 -16.70 -36.55
C SER A 5 35.05 -15.65 -35.48
N ILE A 6 34.21 -15.49 -34.45
CA ILE A 6 34.51 -14.59 -33.33
C ILE A 6 35.56 -15.24 -32.42
N LYS A 7 36.74 -14.62 -32.35
CA LYS A 7 37.88 -15.00 -31.51
C LYS A 7 37.99 -14.10 -30.28
N ARG A 8 38.89 -14.47 -29.37
CA ARG A 8 39.16 -13.72 -28.13
C ARG A 8 39.54 -12.26 -28.38
N GLU A 9 40.32 -11.98 -29.43
CA GLU A 9 40.71 -10.62 -29.82
C GLU A 9 39.51 -9.71 -30.14
N HIS A 10 38.54 -10.20 -30.92
CA HIS A 10 37.32 -9.45 -31.25
C HIS A 10 36.45 -9.18 -30.02
N ILE A 11 36.47 -10.07 -29.03
CA ILE A 11 35.81 -9.80 -27.74
C ILE A 11 36.48 -8.59 -27.07
N LEU A 12 37.81 -8.55 -27.00
CA LEU A 12 38.54 -7.44 -26.38
C LEU A 12 38.31 -6.11 -27.10
N GLU A 13 38.25 -6.12 -28.43
CA GLU A 13 37.88 -4.94 -29.22
C GLU A 13 36.46 -4.47 -28.89
N ALA A 14 35.50 -5.38 -28.78
CA ALA A 14 34.14 -5.06 -28.37
C ALA A 14 34.07 -4.45 -26.97
N LEU A 15 34.87 -4.94 -26.00
CA LEU A 15 34.94 -4.36 -24.66
C LEU A 15 35.49 -2.94 -24.69
N ASN A 16 36.55 -2.69 -25.49
CA ASN A 16 37.10 -1.35 -25.68
C ASN A 16 36.10 -0.39 -26.33
N GLU A 17 35.29 -0.87 -27.29
CA GLU A 17 34.22 -0.07 -27.89
C GLU A 17 33.14 0.27 -26.87
N ILE A 18 32.70 -0.69 -26.06
CA ILE A 18 31.69 -0.47 -25.01
C ILE A 18 32.22 0.50 -23.95
N ASP A 19 33.49 0.43 -23.59
CA ASP A 19 34.11 1.38 -22.66
C ASP A 19 34.08 2.83 -23.17
N LYS A 20 34.17 3.03 -24.49
CA LYS A 20 34.10 4.36 -25.13
C LYS A 20 32.67 4.85 -25.35
N THR A 21 31.76 3.94 -25.70
CA THR A 21 30.39 4.28 -26.16
C THR A 21 29.33 4.12 -25.08
N GLY A 22 29.65 3.44 -23.97
CA GLY A 22 28.70 3.09 -22.93
C GLY A 22 27.80 1.91 -23.30
N ILE A 23 26.98 1.49 -22.33
CA ILE A 23 25.99 0.42 -22.48
C ILE A 23 24.62 1.07 -22.69
N PRO A 24 23.96 0.89 -23.85
CA PRO A 24 22.60 1.38 -24.04
C PRO A 24 21.61 0.72 -23.07
N ASP A 25 20.68 1.48 -22.48
CA ASP A 25 19.71 0.97 -21.50
C ASP A 25 18.94 -0.27 -21.97
N LYS A 26 18.53 -0.28 -23.25
CA LYS A 26 17.81 -1.40 -23.88
C LYS A 26 18.67 -2.67 -24.02
N ARG A 27 20.00 -2.53 -23.96
CA ARG A 27 21.01 -3.59 -24.12
C ARG A 27 21.72 -3.93 -22.81
N ALA A 28 21.35 -3.27 -21.70
CA ALA A 28 21.85 -3.59 -20.37
C ALA A 28 21.51 -5.04 -19.97
N SER A 29 22.42 -5.66 -19.22
CA SER A 29 22.24 -7.05 -18.79
C SER A 29 21.14 -7.17 -17.74
N ARG A 30 20.40 -8.28 -17.80
CA ARG A 30 19.36 -8.63 -16.83
C ARG A 30 19.74 -9.81 -15.94
N LYS A 31 20.83 -10.50 -16.24
CA LYS A 31 21.17 -11.78 -15.61
C LYS A 31 22.66 -12.14 -15.70
N TYR A 32 23.26 -12.06 -16.88
CA TYR A 32 24.64 -12.52 -17.10
C TYR A 32 25.53 -11.37 -17.55
N ASN A 33 26.65 -11.18 -16.86
CA ASN A 33 27.68 -10.24 -17.27
C ASN A 33 29.00 -10.97 -17.49
N LEU A 34 29.71 -10.57 -18.54
CA LEU A 34 31.13 -10.86 -18.66
C LEU A 34 31.88 -9.92 -17.72
N GLU A 35 32.75 -10.48 -16.89
CA GLU A 35 33.64 -9.73 -16.00
C GLU A 35 35.03 -9.68 -16.63
N TYR A 36 35.57 -8.47 -16.79
CA TYR A 36 36.90 -8.27 -17.35
C TYR A 36 37.55 -7.04 -16.72
N ARG A 37 38.71 -7.25 -16.08
CA ARG A 37 39.47 -6.20 -15.38
C ARG A 37 38.61 -5.40 -14.39
N GLY A 38 37.74 -6.08 -13.63
CA GLY A 38 36.86 -5.46 -12.64
C GLY A 38 35.66 -4.71 -13.20
N LYS A 39 35.44 -4.71 -14.53
CA LYS A 39 34.25 -4.15 -15.19
C LYS A 39 33.29 -5.24 -15.65
N PHE A 40 32.00 -4.88 -15.79
CA PHE A 40 30.92 -5.81 -16.12
C PHE A 40 30.20 -5.44 -17.41
N TYR A 41 30.06 -6.40 -18.31
CA TYR A 41 29.55 -6.18 -19.66
C TYR A 41 28.39 -7.14 -20.01
N PRO A 42 27.28 -6.65 -20.60
CA PRO A 42 26.18 -7.52 -21.00
C PRO A 42 26.60 -8.51 -22.09
N VAL A 43 26.48 -9.82 -21.81
CA VAL A 43 27.01 -10.88 -22.68
C VAL A 43 26.47 -10.81 -24.12
N LYS A 44 25.20 -10.42 -24.32
CA LYS A 44 24.63 -10.27 -25.67
C LYS A 44 25.12 -9.02 -26.41
N LEU A 45 25.44 -7.95 -25.68
CA LEU A 45 26.01 -6.76 -26.30
C LEU A 45 27.44 -7.02 -26.77
N VAL A 46 28.23 -7.68 -25.93
CA VAL A 46 29.61 -8.06 -26.23
C VAL A 46 29.68 -8.90 -27.52
N ILE A 47 28.85 -9.95 -27.63
CA ILE A 47 28.84 -10.80 -28.84
C ILE A 47 28.40 -10.03 -30.10
N SER A 48 27.36 -9.19 -29.99
CA SER A 48 26.93 -8.38 -31.13
C SER A 48 28.03 -7.46 -31.65
N LYS A 49 28.74 -6.77 -30.74
CA LYS A 49 29.83 -5.87 -31.10
C LYS A 49 31.07 -6.62 -31.56
N ALA A 50 31.40 -7.77 -30.97
CA ALA A 50 32.53 -8.58 -31.41
C ALA A 50 32.37 -9.08 -32.85
N TYR A 51 31.14 -9.37 -33.27
CA TYR A 51 30.88 -9.77 -34.66
C TYR A 51 31.13 -8.65 -35.68
N LYS A 52 30.96 -7.39 -35.28
CA LYS A 52 31.27 -6.22 -36.11
C LYS A 52 32.74 -6.19 -36.55
N TYR A 53 33.65 -6.62 -35.70
CA TYR A 53 35.08 -6.73 -36.02
C TYR A 53 35.42 -7.90 -36.96
N VAL A 54 34.46 -8.79 -37.20
CA VAL A 54 34.61 -9.91 -38.13
C VAL A 54 33.93 -9.63 -39.47
N ALA A 55 32.72 -9.06 -39.45
CA ALA A 55 31.84 -8.95 -40.61
C ALA A 55 31.52 -7.51 -41.03
N GLY A 56 32.02 -6.50 -40.31
CA GLY A 56 31.73 -5.08 -40.54
C GLY A 56 30.39 -4.59 -39.95
N GLU A 57 29.52 -5.50 -39.48
CA GLU A 57 28.21 -5.17 -38.90
C GLU A 57 27.95 -5.87 -37.55
N GLU A 58 27.12 -5.28 -36.70
CA GLU A 58 26.74 -5.93 -35.44
C GLU A 58 25.84 -7.15 -35.67
N LEU A 59 26.11 -8.25 -34.96
CA LEU A 59 25.23 -9.40 -35.01
C LEU A 59 23.88 -9.07 -34.35
N ALA A 60 22.79 -9.20 -35.10
CA ALA A 60 21.45 -8.95 -34.60
C ALA A 60 21.16 -9.74 -33.31
N PRO A 61 20.70 -9.10 -32.21
CA PRO A 61 20.49 -9.77 -30.92
C PRO A 61 19.42 -10.86 -30.96
N SER A 62 18.56 -10.89 -31.97
CA SER A 62 17.56 -11.94 -32.18
C SER A 62 18.16 -13.26 -32.66
N ARG A 63 19.38 -13.26 -33.20
CA ARG A 63 20.02 -14.46 -33.79
C ARG A 63 20.59 -15.45 -32.77
N PHE A 64 20.65 -15.08 -31.49
CA PHE A 64 21.20 -15.91 -30.42
C PHE A 64 20.61 -15.52 -29.06
N ASP A 65 20.60 -16.45 -28.12
CA ASP A 65 20.13 -16.20 -26.76
C ASP A 65 21.28 -15.89 -25.77
N ALA A 66 20.93 -15.55 -24.54
CA ALA A 66 21.93 -15.18 -23.53
C ALA A 66 22.77 -16.37 -23.06
N LEU A 67 22.21 -17.59 -23.00
CA LEU A 67 22.92 -18.80 -22.57
C LEU A 67 23.92 -19.24 -23.63
N GLU A 68 23.58 -19.08 -24.90
CA GLU A 68 24.48 -19.28 -26.03
C GLU A 68 25.69 -18.34 -25.92
N ALA A 69 25.45 -17.05 -25.65
CA ALA A 69 26.51 -16.08 -25.42
C ALA A 69 27.39 -16.45 -24.21
N VAL A 70 26.78 -16.84 -23.08
CA VAL A 70 27.53 -17.30 -21.90
C VAL A 70 28.45 -18.47 -22.23
N ARG A 71 27.92 -19.52 -22.88
CA ARG A 71 28.71 -20.71 -23.25
C ARG A 71 29.85 -20.34 -24.19
N TYR A 72 29.59 -19.48 -25.17
CA TYR A 72 30.58 -19.04 -26.14
C TYR A 72 31.72 -18.25 -25.48
N LEU A 73 31.39 -17.29 -24.62
CA LEU A 73 32.38 -16.47 -23.91
C LEU A 73 33.22 -17.30 -22.93
N LYS A 74 32.59 -18.25 -22.20
CA LYS A 74 33.32 -19.19 -21.33
C LYS A 74 34.29 -20.06 -22.13
N LYS A 75 33.90 -20.53 -23.32
CA LYS A 75 34.77 -21.31 -24.21
C LYS A 75 36.00 -20.51 -24.67
N LEU A 76 35.88 -19.19 -24.81
CA LEU A 76 37.00 -18.29 -25.12
C LEU A 76 37.83 -17.87 -23.89
N GLY A 77 37.59 -18.49 -22.72
CA GLY A 77 38.33 -18.23 -21.49
C GLY A 77 37.97 -16.91 -20.81
N PHE A 78 36.74 -16.42 -20.98
CA PHE A 78 36.23 -15.27 -20.23
C PHE A 78 35.44 -15.72 -19.00
N ASN A 79 35.59 -14.96 -17.93
CA ASN A 79 34.75 -15.12 -16.75
C ASN A 79 33.36 -14.52 -17.04
N VAL A 80 32.32 -15.33 -16.83
CA VAL A 80 30.94 -14.88 -16.94
C VAL A 80 30.27 -15.11 -15.61
N ILE A 81 29.93 -14.01 -14.96
CA ILE A 81 29.21 -14.02 -13.70
C ILE A 81 27.70 -13.98 -13.96
N GLU A 82 26.98 -14.78 -13.19
CA GLU A 82 25.55 -14.59 -13.02
C GLU A 82 25.38 -13.55 -11.93
N VAL A 83 24.89 -12.36 -12.31
CA VAL A 83 24.50 -11.40 -11.29
C VAL A 83 23.21 -11.97 -10.69
N PRO A 84 23.15 -12.20 -9.38
CA PRO A 84 21.88 -12.50 -8.73
C PRO A 84 20.89 -11.42 -9.17
N ILE A 85 19.61 -11.76 -9.31
CA ILE A 85 18.55 -10.83 -9.74
C ILE A 85 18.30 -9.72 -8.67
N THR A 86 19.27 -9.45 -7.79
CA THR A 86 19.13 -8.74 -6.52
C THR A 86 19.01 -7.24 -6.65
N HIS A 87 19.11 -6.64 -7.84
CA HIS A 87 18.63 -5.27 -8.07
C HIS A 87 17.92 -5.15 -9.41
N ARG A 88 16.78 -5.85 -9.55
CA ARG A 88 15.69 -5.27 -10.35
C ARG A 88 15.26 -3.98 -9.64
N GLY A 89 14.98 -2.93 -10.41
CA GLY A 89 14.54 -1.63 -9.86
C GLY A 89 13.49 -1.78 -8.76
N LYS A 90 13.42 -0.81 -7.86
CA LYS A 90 12.50 -0.80 -6.72
C LYS A 90 11.07 -1.08 -7.22
N TYR A 91 10.26 -1.79 -6.44
CA TYR A 91 8.87 -2.07 -6.76
C TYR A 91 7.90 -1.51 -5.73
N LEU A 92 6.67 -1.30 -6.19
CA LEU A 92 5.48 -1.20 -5.36
C LEU A 92 4.63 -2.45 -5.64
N ALA A 93 4.43 -3.27 -4.60
CA ALA A 93 3.46 -4.35 -4.59
C ALA A 93 2.11 -3.84 -4.08
N ILE A 94 1.03 -4.47 -4.54
CA ILE A 94 -0.31 -4.37 -3.97
C ILE A 94 -0.80 -5.79 -3.78
N VAL A 95 -1.13 -6.15 -2.54
CA VAL A 95 -1.79 -7.42 -2.23
C VAL A 95 -3.27 -7.15 -2.02
N SER A 96 -4.11 -8.01 -2.59
CA SER A 96 -5.56 -7.90 -2.42
C SER A 96 -6.06 -8.97 -1.46
N THR A 97 -6.85 -8.57 -0.48
CA THR A 97 -7.43 -9.44 0.55
C THR A 97 -8.78 -8.88 1.02
N ILE A 98 -9.32 -9.39 2.12
CA ILE A 98 -10.59 -8.95 2.74
C ILE A 98 -10.38 -8.39 4.15
N ARG A 99 -11.38 -7.69 4.68
CA ARG A 99 -11.38 -7.13 6.04
C ARG A 99 -11.03 -8.17 7.09
N GLU A 100 -11.60 -9.37 6.98
CA GLU A 100 -11.34 -10.48 7.92
C GLU A 100 -9.84 -10.80 8.05
N TRP A 101 -9.10 -10.76 6.94
CA TRP A 101 -7.66 -10.98 6.97
C TRP A 101 -6.95 -9.87 7.74
N MET A 102 -7.31 -8.60 7.47
CA MET A 102 -6.68 -7.45 8.11
C MET A 102 -6.89 -7.44 9.63
N GLU A 103 -8.04 -7.90 10.10
CA GLU A 103 -8.38 -7.97 11.52
C GLU A 103 -7.60 -9.05 12.27
N LYS A 104 -7.41 -10.21 11.62
CA LYS A 104 -6.77 -11.39 12.21
C LYS A 104 -5.25 -11.40 12.02
N ALA A 105 -4.72 -10.65 11.05
CA ALA A 105 -3.32 -10.68 10.71
C ALA A 105 -2.42 -10.19 11.87
N PRO A 106 -1.28 -10.87 12.14
CA PRO A 106 -0.30 -10.38 13.09
C PRO A 106 0.16 -8.96 12.74
N ARG A 107 0.25 -8.09 13.75
CA ARG A 107 0.70 -6.70 13.53
C ARG A 107 2.20 -6.61 13.28
N GLU A 108 2.96 -7.58 13.78
CA GLU A 108 4.40 -7.69 13.61
C GLU A 108 4.77 -9.14 13.27
N ASP A 109 5.86 -9.31 12.53
CA ASP A 109 6.45 -10.61 12.19
C ASP A 109 5.49 -11.66 11.61
N GLY A 110 4.56 -11.20 10.77
CA GLY A 110 3.55 -12.04 10.14
C GLY A 110 3.89 -12.51 8.72
N VAL A 111 2.98 -13.33 8.18
CA VAL A 111 3.06 -13.93 6.85
C VAL A 111 1.80 -13.57 6.06
N PHE A 112 1.95 -12.94 4.89
CA PHE A 112 0.91 -12.88 3.87
C PHE A 112 1.14 -14.04 2.90
N HIS A 113 0.16 -14.92 2.74
CA HIS A 113 0.25 -16.04 1.81
C HIS A 113 -0.73 -15.87 0.65
N PHE A 114 -0.33 -16.35 -0.52
CA PHE A 114 -1.20 -16.36 -1.70
C PHE A 114 -1.83 -17.74 -1.87
N PRO A 115 -3.06 -17.82 -2.42
CA PRO A 115 -3.72 -19.10 -2.64
C PRO A 115 -2.88 -20.06 -3.51
N PRO A 116 -2.92 -21.38 -3.27
CA PRO A 116 -2.12 -22.39 -3.98
C PRO A 116 -2.23 -22.37 -5.51
N ASN A 117 -3.40 -21.98 -6.02
CA ASN A 117 -3.66 -21.90 -7.46
C ASN A 117 -3.16 -20.60 -8.12
N ARG A 118 -2.45 -19.73 -7.39
CA ARG A 118 -1.92 -18.46 -7.90
C ARG A 118 -0.39 -18.43 -7.83
N LYS A 119 0.21 -17.83 -8.85
CA LYS A 119 1.68 -17.74 -9.01
C LYS A 119 2.19 -16.29 -9.11
N PRO A 120 1.91 -15.40 -8.13
CA PRO A 120 2.36 -14.02 -8.19
C PRO A 120 3.88 -13.88 -8.28
N LYS A 121 4.36 -12.81 -8.92
CA LYS A 121 5.79 -12.58 -9.12
C LYS A 121 6.41 -11.93 -7.88
N VAL A 122 6.45 -12.64 -6.75
CA VAL A 122 6.88 -12.09 -5.45
C VAL A 122 8.40 -12.10 -5.27
N SER A 123 9.12 -13.01 -5.95
CA SER A 123 10.58 -13.19 -5.82
C SER A 123 11.42 -12.01 -6.33
N VAL A 124 10.78 -10.95 -6.82
CA VAL A 124 11.43 -9.70 -7.21
C VAL A 124 11.37 -8.64 -6.12
N LEU A 125 10.60 -8.88 -5.06
CA LEU A 125 10.45 -7.94 -3.95
C LEU A 125 11.65 -8.01 -3.02
N ALA A 126 12.16 -6.84 -2.65
CA ALA A 126 13.22 -6.65 -1.69
C ALA A 126 12.68 -5.99 -0.39
N PRO A 127 13.42 -6.05 0.73
CA PRO A 127 12.96 -5.48 2.01
C PRO A 127 12.62 -3.97 1.95
N LYS A 128 13.24 -3.22 1.03
CA LYS A 128 13.01 -1.78 0.83
C LYS A 128 11.82 -1.46 -0.08
N ASP A 129 11.22 -2.46 -0.71
CA ASP A 129 10.06 -2.27 -1.56
C ASP A 129 8.82 -2.00 -0.70
N LYS A 130 7.85 -1.31 -1.30
CA LYS A 130 6.59 -0.97 -0.63
C LYS A 130 5.54 -2.00 -1.01
N CYS A 131 4.65 -2.36 -0.07
CA CYS A 131 3.55 -3.27 -0.33
C CYS A 131 2.26 -2.72 0.26
N LEU A 132 1.34 -2.25 -0.60
CA LEU A 132 0.02 -1.78 -0.18
C LEU A 132 -0.94 -2.94 0.00
N ILE A 133 -1.93 -2.75 0.87
CA ILE A 133 -3.02 -3.68 1.11
C ILE A 133 -4.30 -3.06 0.54
N TYR A 134 -4.90 -3.77 -0.41
CA TYR A 134 -6.21 -3.46 -0.96
C TYR A 134 -7.25 -4.45 -0.44
N LEU A 135 -8.32 -3.93 0.15
CA LEU A 135 -9.47 -4.74 0.57
C LEU A 135 -10.51 -4.72 -0.55
N TYR A 136 -10.70 -5.87 -1.20
CA TYR A 136 -11.55 -5.95 -2.39
C TYR A 136 -13.04 -6.05 -2.08
N ASP A 137 -13.39 -6.47 -0.87
CA ASP A 137 -14.75 -6.50 -0.33
C ASP A 137 -15.28 -5.09 0.02
N GLU A 138 -14.38 -4.15 0.31
CA GLU A 138 -14.72 -2.77 0.66
C GLU A 138 -14.28 -1.72 -0.38
N GLU A 139 -13.51 -2.16 -1.38
CA GLU A 139 -12.90 -1.33 -2.42
C GLU A 139 -12.00 -0.19 -1.89
N ILE A 140 -11.18 -0.48 -0.89
CA ILE A 140 -10.29 0.50 -0.23
C ILE A 140 -8.85 0.04 -0.12
N PHE A 141 -7.91 0.99 -0.12
CA PHE A 141 -6.55 0.79 0.37
C PHE A 141 -6.53 0.97 1.90
N ALA A 142 -6.27 -0.10 2.63
CA ALA A 142 -6.42 -0.12 4.10
C ALA A 142 -5.10 -0.08 4.86
N GLY A 143 -3.96 -0.24 4.19
CA GLY A 143 -2.69 -0.28 4.88
C GLY A 143 -1.51 -0.66 3.99
N GLU A 144 -0.40 -0.98 4.64
CA GLU A 144 0.81 -1.45 3.99
C GLU A 144 1.58 -2.48 4.84
N LEU A 145 2.34 -3.34 4.17
CA LEU A 145 3.29 -4.28 4.77
C LEU A 145 4.71 -3.74 4.59
N VAL A 146 5.49 -3.82 5.67
CA VAL A 146 6.95 -3.63 5.62
C VAL A 146 7.58 -4.98 5.30
N ILE A 147 8.01 -5.17 4.06
CA ILE A 147 8.52 -6.45 3.56
C ILE A 147 9.83 -6.81 4.26
N LYS A 148 9.95 -8.04 4.76
CA LYS A 148 11.21 -8.66 5.17
C LYS A 148 11.77 -9.54 4.06
N GLU A 149 10.95 -10.40 3.49
CA GLU A 149 11.36 -11.36 2.47
C GLU A 149 10.12 -11.82 1.70
N ALA A 150 10.28 -12.19 0.43
CA ALA A 150 9.22 -12.83 -0.33
C ALA A 150 9.76 -14.03 -1.12
N LYS A 151 9.11 -15.19 -0.97
CA LYS A 151 9.62 -16.45 -1.53
C LYS A 151 8.50 -17.46 -1.82
N GLU A 152 8.87 -18.52 -2.52
CA GLU A 152 8.03 -19.71 -2.70
C GLU A 152 8.41 -20.74 -1.63
N VAL A 153 7.42 -21.39 -1.04
CA VAL A 153 7.57 -22.43 -0.01
C VAL A 153 6.66 -23.62 -0.32
N THR A 154 7.04 -24.80 0.14
CA THR A 154 6.17 -26.00 0.05
C THR A 154 5.08 -25.95 1.11
N ALA A 155 4.00 -26.71 0.92
CA ALA A 155 2.96 -26.88 1.93
C ALA A 155 3.54 -27.36 3.27
N GLN A 156 4.46 -28.33 3.22
CA GLN A 156 5.13 -28.84 4.42
C GLN A 156 5.91 -27.74 5.15
N GLU A 157 6.72 -26.96 4.43
CA GLU A 157 7.47 -25.85 5.03
C GLU A 157 6.54 -24.77 5.60
N PHE A 158 5.46 -24.45 4.89
CA PHE A 158 4.47 -23.47 5.34
C PHE A 158 3.83 -23.87 6.67
N HIS A 159 3.33 -25.11 6.77
CA HIS A 159 2.70 -25.60 8.00
C HIS A 159 3.69 -25.67 9.17
N GLN A 160 4.94 -26.09 8.91
CA GLN A 160 5.96 -26.19 9.95
C GLN A 160 6.44 -24.83 10.47
N LYS A 161 6.54 -23.81 9.61
CA LYS A 161 7.24 -22.55 9.97
C LYS A 161 6.37 -21.30 9.97
N TYR A 162 5.29 -21.28 9.19
CA TYR A 162 4.62 -20.03 8.81
C TYR A 162 3.13 -19.98 9.12
N ALA A 163 2.44 -21.12 9.22
CA ALA A 163 0.99 -21.16 9.41
C ALA A 163 0.51 -20.40 10.67
N HIS A 164 1.22 -20.51 11.79
CA HIS A 164 0.90 -19.78 13.04
C HIS A 164 1.07 -18.24 12.94
N LYS A 165 1.69 -17.75 11.86
CA LYS A 165 1.89 -16.33 11.55
C LYS A 165 1.05 -15.86 10.36
N ALA A 166 0.21 -16.74 9.81
CA ALA A 166 -0.61 -16.50 8.64
C ALA A 166 -2.09 -16.54 9.03
N VAL A 167 -2.94 -15.96 8.17
CA VAL A 167 -4.39 -16.03 8.31
C VAL A 167 -4.97 -16.77 7.11
N GLU A 168 -5.80 -17.76 7.39
CA GLU A 168 -6.60 -18.45 6.37
C GLU A 168 -7.92 -17.71 6.15
N ILE A 169 -8.27 -17.46 4.88
CA ILE A 169 -9.55 -16.88 4.47
C ILE A 169 -10.10 -17.70 3.30
N SER A 170 -11.40 -17.58 3.01
CA SER A 170 -12.06 -18.35 1.94
C SER A 170 -11.40 -18.20 0.57
N GLY A 171 -10.93 -16.99 0.23
CA GLY A 171 -10.22 -16.70 -1.02
C GLY A 171 -8.73 -17.09 -1.06
N ALA A 172 -8.17 -17.49 0.09
CA ALA A 172 -6.79 -17.91 0.25
C ALA A 172 -6.71 -19.02 1.32
N PRO A 173 -7.08 -20.26 0.97
CA PRO A 173 -6.92 -21.41 1.85
C PRO A 173 -5.43 -21.76 2.02
N PHE A 174 -5.08 -22.38 3.13
CA PHE A 174 -3.74 -22.87 3.37
C PHE A 174 -3.37 -24.01 2.38
N PRO A 175 -2.09 -24.10 1.98
CA PRO A 175 -1.62 -25.11 1.03
C PRO A 175 -1.78 -26.52 1.59
N LYS A 176 -2.03 -27.51 0.72
CA LYS A 176 -2.17 -28.92 1.10
C LYS A 176 -1.27 -29.82 0.25
N GLY A 177 -0.97 -31.02 0.75
CA GLY A 177 -0.20 -32.03 0.01
C GLY A 177 1.10 -31.50 -0.58
N ASN A 178 1.23 -31.51 -1.91
CA ASN A 178 2.42 -31.08 -2.64
C ASN A 178 2.34 -29.64 -3.17
N ASP A 179 1.40 -28.84 -2.66
CA ASP A 179 1.26 -27.43 -3.07
C ASP A 179 2.56 -26.65 -2.84
N LYS A 180 2.81 -25.70 -3.74
CA LYS A 180 3.81 -24.65 -3.59
C LYS A 180 3.13 -23.31 -3.63
N ILE A 181 3.22 -22.57 -2.53
CA ILE A 181 2.64 -21.23 -2.43
C ILE A 181 3.73 -20.18 -2.35
N ARG A 182 3.34 -18.96 -2.69
CA ARG A 182 4.18 -17.78 -2.48
C ARG A 182 3.76 -17.10 -1.19
N ILE A 183 4.75 -16.59 -0.47
CA ILE A 183 4.54 -15.84 0.76
C ILE A 183 5.33 -14.54 0.74
N ILE A 184 4.82 -13.55 1.48
CA ILE A 184 5.52 -12.33 1.86
C ILE A 184 5.63 -12.35 3.38
N LEU A 185 6.85 -12.44 3.88
CA LEU A 185 7.20 -12.22 5.28
C LEU A 185 7.30 -10.71 5.49
N TYR A 186 6.66 -10.18 6.54
CA TYR A 186 6.69 -8.77 6.85
C TYR A 186 7.11 -8.52 8.30
N SER A 187 7.81 -7.41 8.55
CA SER A 187 8.17 -6.99 9.89
C SER A 187 6.99 -6.31 10.59
N LYS A 188 6.18 -5.57 9.82
CA LYS A 188 5.10 -4.75 10.34
C LYS A 188 3.95 -4.67 9.36
N LEU A 189 2.74 -4.74 9.90
CA LEU A 189 1.48 -4.41 9.25
C LEU A 189 1.03 -3.03 9.74
N ILE A 190 1.00 -2.05 8.85
CA ILE A 190 0.58 -0.69 9.12
C ILE A 190 -0.85 -0.52 8.60
N GLU A 191 -1.80 -0.30 9.50
CA GLU A 191 -3.18 0.04 9.13
C GLU A 191 -3.33 1.54 9.00
N TYR A 192 -3.90 1.98 7.87
CA TYR A 192 -4.19 3.38 7.64
C TYR A 192 -5.32 3.81 8.58
N PRO A 193 -5.15 4.90 9.34
CA PRO A 193 -6.23 5.44 10.15
C PRO A 193 -7.47 5.79 9.30
N ILE A 194 -7.23 6.23 8.07
CA ILE A 194 -8.30 6.57 7.14
C ILE A 194 -8.03 5.76 5.88
N PRO A 195 -8.75 4.65 5.67
CA PRO A 195 -8.54 3.86 4.47
C PRO A 195 -9.03 4.64 3.26
N LEU A 196 -8.34 4.46 2.14
CA LEU A 196 -8.54 5.29 0.96
C LEU A 196 -9.38 4.54 -0.11
N PRO A 197 -10.59 5.00 -0.46
CA PRO A 197 -11.38 4.42 -1.54
C PRO A 197 -10.62 4.36 -2.86
N LYS A 198 -10.72 3.22 -3.57
CA LYS A 198 -10.02 2.98 -4.83
C LYS A 198 -10.36 4.00 -5.91
N ASN A 199 -11.60 4.50 -5.94
CA ASN A 199 -12.04 5.51 -6.90
C ASN A 199 -11.44 6.90 -6.66
N LEU A 200 -10.77 7.15 -5.52
CA LEU A 200 -10.00 8.36 -5.25
C LEU A 200 -8.53 8.21 -5.63
N VAL A 201 -8.14 7.06 -6.18
CA VAL A 201 -6.78 6.74 -6.61
C VAL A 201 -6.76 6.67 -8.14
N PRO A 202 -5.68 7.10 -8.82
CA PRO A 202 -5.58 6.97 -10.27
C PRO A 202 -5.83 5.56 -10.75
N ASP A 203 -6.45 5.40 -11.92
CA ASP A 203 -6.70 4.08 -12.48
C ASP A 203 -5.37 3.36 -12.76
N ILE A 204 -5.21 2.21 -12.11
CA ILE A 204 -4.06 1.32 -12.20
C ILE A 204 -4.44 -0.04 -12.82
N GLY A 205 -5.65 -0.13 -13.36
CA GLY A 205 -6.23 -1.31 -13.95
C GLY A 205 -6.63 -2.37 -12.91
N PRO A 206 -6.88 -3.61 -13.34
CA PRO A 206 -7.26 -4.69 -12.44
C PRO A 206 -6.13 -5.00 -11.47
N LEU A 207 -6.50 -5.10 -10.18
CA LEU A 207 -5.57 -5.42 -9.09
C LEU A 207 -5.32 -6.93 -8.96
N GLY A 208 -6.35 -7.75 -9.23
CA GLY A 208 -6.28 -9.20 -9.01
C GLY A 208 -5.91 -9.53 -7.56
N VAL A 209 -5.32 -10.70 -7.33
CA VAL A 209 -4.78 -11.07 -6.00
C VAL A 209 -3.45 -10.37 -5.67
N PHE A 210 -2.75 -9.90 -6.71
CA PHE A 210 -1.43 -9.29 -6.60
C PHE A 210 -1.17 -8.41 -7.81
N ARG A 211 -0.78 -7.16 -7.55
CA ARG A 211 -0.30 -6.23 -8.57
C ARG A 211 1.13 -5.81 -8.25
N LEU A 212 1.95 -5.77 -9.28
CA LEU A 212 3.32 -5.29 -9.19
C LEU A 212 3.53 -4.11 -10.12
N LEU A 213 4.01 -3.00 -9.57
CA LEU A 213 4.33 -1.78 -10.31
C LEU A 213 5.82 -1.47 -10.11
N LYS A 214 6.51 -1.20 -11.22
CA LYS A 214 7.87 -0.64 -11.14
C LYS A 214 7.82 0.72 -10.47
N TRP A 215 8.72 0.95 -9.52
CA TRP A 215 8.77 2.20 -8.75
C TRP A 215 9.00 3.39 -9.66
N GLU A 216 9.97 3.31 -10.58
CA GLU A 216 10.34 4.37 -11.52
C GLU A 216 9.24 4.73 -12.53
N ASN A 217 8.23 3.87 -12.70
CA ASN A 217 7.11 4.10 -13.61
C ASN A 217 5.89 4.64 -12.85
N LYS A 218 4.90 3.78 -12.59
CA LYS A 218 3.64 4.14 -11.91
C LYS A 218 3.71 3.96 -10.39
N GLY A 219 4.70 3.20 -9.88
CA GLY A 219 4.76 2.85 -8.46
C GLY A 219 4.97 4.05 -7.55
N LYS A 220 5.96 4.90 -7.85
CA LYS A 220 6.26 6.09 -7.05
C LYS A 220 5.07 7.05 -6.99
N ALA A 221 4.53 7.45 -8.14
CA ALA A 221 3.41 8.39 -8.22
C ALA A 221 2.16 7.87 -7.50
N LEU A 222 1.86 6.58 -7.63
CA LEU A 222 0.74 5.95 -6.91
C LEU A 222 0.96 6.02 -5.39
N TYR A 223 2.14 5.58 -4.92
CA TYR A 223 2.46 5.57 -3.50
C TYR A 223 2.38 6.97 -2.90
N GLU A 224 3.02 7.96 -3.54
CA GLU A 224 2.98 9.35 -3.08
C GLU A 224 1.56 9.93 -3.06
N THR A 225 0.72 9.59 -4.04
CA THR A 225 -0.69 10.00 -4.06
C THR A 225 -1.46 9.43 -2.87
N ILE A 226 -1.27 8.13 -2.59
CA ILE A 226 -1.94 7.44 -1.48
C ILE A 226 -1.45 8.00 -0.14
N THR A 227 -0.14 8.11 0.07
CA THR A 227 0.44 8.63 1.32
C THR A 227 0.00 10.07 1.58
N LYS A 228 0.04 10.94 0.56
CA LYS A 228 -0.42 12.32 0.69
C LYS A 228 -1.90 12.41 1.09
N LYS A 229 -2.76 11.57 0.50
CA LYS A 229 -4.18 11.51 0.84
C LYS A 229 -4.42 11.01 2.27
N ILE A 230 -3.65 10.02 2.72
CA ILE A 230 -3.73 9.52 4.10
C ILE A 230 -3.30 10.60 5.10
N GLU A 231 -2.20 11.32 4.82
CA GLU A 231 -1.74 12.44 5.65
C GLU A 231 -2.78 13.57 5.74
N GLN A 232 -3.45 13.86 4.63
CA GLN A 232 -4.53 14.86 4.58
C GLN A 232 -5.84 14.37 5.16
N GLY A 233 -5.99 13.07 5.40
CA GLY A 233 -7.26 12.42 5.70
C GLY A 233 -7.99 13.02 6.91
N HIS A 234 -7.26 13.45 7.94
CA HIS A 234 -7.89 14.08 9.11
C HIS A 234 -8.61 15.40 8.75
N ASN A 235 -7.93 16.26 7.99
CA ASN A 235 -8.53 17.52 7.54
C ASN A 235 -9.60 17.28 6.48
N GLU A 236 -9.43 16.26 5.64
CA GLU A 236 -10.44 15.83 4.67
C GLU A 236 -11.71 15.33 5.37
N LEU A 237 -11.59 14.56 6.47
CA LEU A 237 -12.74 14.16 7.28
C LEU A 237 -13.45 15.36 7.91
N LYS A 238 -12.72 16.35 8.45
CA LYS A 238 -13.34 17.59 8.94
C LYS A 238 -14.15 18.29 7.85
N GLU A 239 -13.57 18.37 6.65
CA GLU A 239 -14.22 18.96 5.49
C GLU A 239 -15.47 18.19 5.06
N ILE A 240 -15.40 16.86 5.04
CA ILE A 240 -16.54 15.99 4.72
C ILE A 240 -17.67 16.17 5.75
N ILE A 241 -17.34 16.14 7.05
CA ILE A 241 -18.33 16.31 8.13
C ILE A 241 -18.95 17.71 8.07
N ALA A 242 -18.17 18.75 7.79
CA ALA A 242 -18.70 20.09 7.62
C ALA A 242 -19.69 20.17 6.45
N LYS A 243 -19.31 19.65 5.28
CA LYS A 243 -20.17 19.61 4.09
C LYS A 243 -21.42 18.76 4.28
N LEU A 244 -21.33 17.67 5.04
CA LEU A 244 -22.51 16.90 5.44
C LEU A 244 -23.50 17.75 6.24
N GLY A 245 -23.00 18.55 7.19
CA GLY A 245 -23.82 19.50 7.94
C GLY A 245 -24.50 20.53 7.05
N GLU A 246 -23.72 21.18 6.17
CA GLU A 246 -24.22 22.16 5.20
C GLU A 246 -25.25 21.56 4.22
N THR A 247 -25.06 20.30 3.82
CA THR A 247 -26.01 19.57 2.97
C THR A 247 -27.34 19.32 3.68
N LEU A 248 -27.31 19.25 5.01
CA LEU A 248 -28.49 19.05 5.87
C LEU A 248 -29.00 20.39 6.46
N ASN A 249 -28.62 21.52 5.87
CA ASN A 249 -28.97 22.89 6.29
C ASN A 249 -28.53 23.28 7.71
N PHE A 250 -27.47 22.66 8.23
CA PHE A 250 -26.78 23.18 9.41
C PHE A 250 -25.70 24.19 9.01
N ILE A 251 -25.41 25.13 9.92
CA ILE A 251 -24.17 25.92 9.85
C ILE A 251 -23.05 25.07 10.44
N ALA A 252 -22.09 24.65 9.61
CA ALA A 252 -20.97 23.85 10.07
C ALA A 252 -19.73 24.72 10.30
N LYS A 253 -19.12 24.61 11.48
CA LYS A 253 -17.85 25.29 11.81
C LYS A 253 -16.81 24.23 12.16
N LYS A 254 -15.64 24.31 11.51
CA LYS A 254 -14.48 23.47 11.81
C LYS A 254 -13.64 24.14 12.88
N GLU A 255 -12.93 23.35 13.69
CA GLU A 255 -11.94 23.84 14.63
C GLU A 255 -12.51 24.87 15.64
N TYR A 256 -13.75 24.62 16.09
CA TYR A 256 -14.52 25.54 16.90
C TYR A 256 -14.09 25.46 18.37
N SER A 257 -13.88 26.61 19.02
CA SER A 257 -13.48 26.66 20.43
C SER A 257 -14.67 27.00 21.33
N ASP A 258 -14.62 26.54 22.58
CA ASP A 258 -15.50 27.07 23.62
C ASP A 258 -15.20 28.55 23.93
N MET A 259 -16.08 29.22 24.67
CA MET A 259 -15.96 30.66 24.96
C MET A 259 -14.64 31.05 25.64
N GLN A 260 -14.04 30.12 26.38
CA GLN A 260 -12.78 30.33 27.11
C GLN A 260 -11.55 29.98 26.27
N GLY A 261 -11.73 29.39 25.08
CA GLY A 261 -10.64 28.93 24.21
C GLY A 261 -9.85 27.73 24.76
N LEU A 262 -10.32 27.11 25.84
CA LEU A 262 -9.63 26.02 26.55
C LEU A 262 -9.83 24.68 25.82
N TYR A 263 -11.01 24.50 25.22
CA TYR A 263 -11.36 23.31 24.45
C TYR A 263 -11.63 23.69 23.01
N ARG A 264 -11.02 22.92 22.09
CA ARG A 264 -11.20 23.05 20.65
C ARG A 264 -11.77 21.74 20.10
N TYR A 265 -12.81 21.88 19.30
CA TYR A 265 -13.58 20.79 18.71
C TYR A 265 -13.33 20.70 17.21
N ASP A 266 -13.22 19.48 16.68
CA ASP A 266 -12.86 19.28 15.28
C ASP A 266 -13.91 19.84 14.32
N VAL A 267 -15.19 19.53 14.54
CA VAL A 267 -16.33 20.09 13.80
C VAL A 267 -17.55 20.24 14.71
N VAL A 268 -18.29 21.32 14.55
CA VAL A 268 -19.59 21.54 15.20
C VAL A 268 -20.64 21.93 14.17
N TRP A 269 -21.89 21.53 14.41
CA TRP A 269 -23.04 21.97 13.62
C TRP A 269 -23.99 22.79 14.50
N LEU A 270 -24.42 23.94 13.98
CA LEU A 270 -25.32 24.90 14.61
C LEU A 270 -26.60 25.00 13.77
N GLU A 271 -27.72 25.34 14.41
CA GLU A 271 -28.95 25.70 13.69
C GLU A 271 -28.97 27.17 13.24
N ALA A 272 -28.28 28.05 13.95
CA ALA A 272 -28.09 29.47 13.61
C ALA A 272 -26.77 29.99 14.22
N GLU A 273 -26.22 31.10 13.72
CA GLU A 273 -24.89 31.57 14.11
C GLU A 273 -24.74 31.94 15.59
N GLU A 274 -25.81 32.48 16.18
CA GLU A 274 -25.90 32.95 17.56
C GLU A 274 -26.23 31.81 18.56
N LEU A 275 -26.62 30.63 18.05
CA LEU A 275 -27.05 29.51 18.90
C LEU A 275 -25.89 28.58 19.25
N PRO A 276 -25.94 27.88 20.40
CA PRO A 276 -24.95 26.89 20.72
C PRO A 276 -24.96 25.73 19.72
N PRO A 277 -23.83 25.00 19.55
CA PRO A 277 -23.78 23.77 18.78
C PRO A 277 -24.86 22.78 19.19
N VAL A 278 -25.55 22.21 18.20
CA VAL A 278 -26.51 21.11 18.40
C VAL A 278 -25.88 19.74 18.16
N LYS A 279 -24.77 19.69 17.40
CA LYS A 279 -23.96 18.49 17.20
C LYS A 279 -22.49 18.83 17.29
N VAL A 280 -21.71 17.98 17.97
CA VAL A 280 -20.26 18.15 18.16
C VAL A 280 -19.55 16.87 17.75
N PHE A 281 -18.52 17.00 16.93
CA PHE A 281 -17.75 15.90 16.36
C PHE A 281 -16.28 16.00 16.79
N GLU A 282 -15.73 14.90 17.29
CA GLU A 282 -14.30 14.70 17.49
C GLU A 282 -13.82 13.54 16.61
N ILE A 283 -12.71 13.73 15.91
CA ILE A 283 -12.07 12.74 15.04
C ILE A 283 -10.84 12.19 15.77
N GLN A 284 -10.84 10.88 16.01
CA GLN A 284 -9.73 10.25 16.71
C GLN A 284 -8.46 10.25 15.85
N LYS A 285 -7.47 11.04 16.28
CA LYS A 285 -6.12 11.11 15.69
C LYS A 285 -5.05 10.75 16.70
N GLU A 286 -4.32 9.65 16.48
CA GLU A 286 -3.03 9.22 17.09
C GLU A 286 -2.88 9.23 18.63
N ALA A 287 -3.75 9.90 19.38
CA ALA A 287 -3.79 10.02 20.82
C ALA A 287 -4.71 8.95 21.43
N SER A 288 -4.95 9.05 22.75
CA SER A 288 -5.90 8.18 23.44
C SER A 288 -7.33 8.61 23.16
N VAL A 289 -8.22 7.65 22.90
CA VAL A 289 -9.69 7.83 22.78
C VAL A 289 -10.26 8.65 23.93
N ASP A 290 -9.65 8.53 25.10
CA ASP A 290 -9.96 9.21 26.35
C ASP A 290 -9.94 10.74 26.23
N ILE A 291 -9.02 11.31 25.45
CA ILE A 291 -8.92 12.77 25.27
C ILE A 291 -10.13 13.27 24.46
N ALA A 292 -10.46 12.59 23.36
CA ALA A 292 -11.63 12.94 22.56
C ALA A 292 -12.92 12.81 23.38
N LEU A 293 -13.06 11.74 24.17
CA LEU A 293 -14.19 11.55 25.07
C LEU A 293 -14.27 12.63 26.17
N ALA A 294 -13.12 13.08 26.71
CA ALA A 294 -13.09 14.19 27.67
C ALA A 294 -13.57 15.50 27.07
N ARG A 295 -13.13 15.84 25.85
CA ARG A 295 -13.63 17.00 25.10
C ARG A 295 -15.13 16.90 24.86
N LEU A 296 -15.62 15.76 24.36
CA LEU A 296 -17.05 15.54 24.11
C LEU A 296 -17.88 15.62 25.41
N SER A 297 -17.34 15.13 26.53
CA SER A 297 -17.99 15.28 27.84
C SER A 297 -18.11 16.75 28.25
N HIS A 298 -17.06 17.54 28.06
CA HIS A 298 -17.07 18.98 28.32
C HIS A 298 -18.09 19.70 27.42
N ALA A 299 -18.11 19.41 26.11
CA ALA A 299 -19.11 19.95 25.19
C ALA A 299 -20.54 19.65 25.66
N TYR A 300 -20.77 18.44 26.17
CA TYR A 300 -22.06 18.04 26.70
C TYR A 300 -22.46 18.79 27.97
N ASP A 301 -21.50 19.08 28.85
CA ASP A 301 -21.76 19.84 30.06
C ASP A 301 -22.11 21.31 29.78
N ILE A 302 -21.58 21.90 28.70
CA ILE A 302 -21.88 23.29 28.32
C ILE A 302 -23.13 23.39 27.45
N TRP A 303 -23.21 22.63 26.34
CA TRP A 303 -24.22 22.86 25.29
C TRP A 303 -25.30 21.78 25.23
N ARG A 304 -25.13 20.66 25.93
CA ARG A 304 -25.99 19.47 25.83
C ARG A 304 -26.24 18.99 24.37
N PRO A 305 -25.25 18.97 23.46
CA PRO A 305 -25.49 18.58 22.07
C PRO A 305 -25.57 17.06 21.90
N GLN A 306 -25.93 16.62 20.70
CA GLN A 306 -25.62 15.26 20.26
C GLN A 306 -24.12 15.14 19.96
N LEU A 307 -23.47 14.10 20.45
CA LEU A 307 -22.02 13.93 20.36
C LEU A 307 -21.68 12.83 19.35
N TYR A 308 -20.61 13.05 18.60
CA TYR A 308 -20.11 12.11 17.62
C TYR A 308 -18.61 11.89 17.83
N LEU A 309 -18.22 10.65 18.05
CA LEU A 309 -16.81 10.23 18.03
C LEU A 309 -16.54 9.49 16.72
N ILE A 310 -15.66 10.04 15.89
CA ILE A 310 -15.24 9.42 14.64
C ILE A 310 -13.97 8.61 14.89
N VAL A 311 -14.09 7.29 14.89
CA VAL A 311 -12.97 6.37 15.13
C VAL A 311 -12.32 5.94 13.81
N THR A 312 -11.00 5.86 13.83
CA THR A 312 -10.19 5.48 12.66
C THR A 312 -9.77 4.01 12.67
N LYS A 313 -9.86 3.32 13.82
CA LYS A 313 -9.43 1.92 13.98
C LYS A 313 -10.43 1.14 14.82
N GLU A 314 -10.61 -0.13 14.48
CA GLU A 314 -11.52 -1.05 15.19
C GLU A 314 -11.15 -1.23 16.67
N LYS A 315 -9.85 -1.21 17.00
CA LYS A 315 -9.39 -1.24 18.40
C LYS A 315 -9.88 -0.03 19.20
N ASP A 316 -10.01 1.13 18.55
CA ASP A 316 -10.43 2.38 19.18
C ASP A 316 -11.94 2.36 19.42
N LEU A 317 -12.72 1.73 18.51
CA LEU A 317 -14.13 1.43 18.73
C LEU A 317 -14.33 0.58 20.00
N LYS A 318 -13.61 -0.55 20.11
CA LYS A 318 -13.68 -1.42 21.30
C LYS A 318 -13.27 -0.69 22.57
N ARG A 319 -12.24 0.17 22.52
CA ARG A 319 -11.83 1.00 23.67
C ARG A 319 -12.91 2.02 24.04
N ALA A 320 -13.45 2.75 23.08
CA ALA A 320 -14.51 3.74 23.29
C ALA A 320 -15.74 3.09 23.93
N GLN A 321 -16.18 1.93 23.40
CA GLN A 321 -17.29 1.16 23.97
C GLN A 321 -17.01 0.75 25.42
N LYS A 322 -15.82 0.27 25.75
CA LYS A 322 -15.44 -0.07 27.14
C LYS A 322 -15.46 1.12 28.09
N LEU A 323 -15.06 2.30 27.62
CA LEU A 323 -15.01 3.53 28.43
C LEU A 323 -16.40 4.14 28.68
N VAL A 324 -17.34 3.92 27.76
CA VAL A 324 -18.69 4.50 27.78
C VAL A 324 -19.73 3.53 28.38
N ASN A 325 -19.59 2.22 28.14
CA ASN A 325 -20.56 1.19 28.52
C ASN A 325 -20.14 0.22 29.66
N PRO A 326 -19.35 0.58 30.67
CA PRO A 326 -19.12 -0.34 31.79
C PRO A 326 -20.33 -0.40 32.73
N TYR A 327 -20.57 -1.58 33.31
CA TYR A 327 -21.70 -1.88 34.20
C TYR A 327 -21.73 -1.04 35.50
N LEU A 328 -20.60 -0.45 35.89
CA LEU A 328 -20.46 0.46 37.04
C LEU A 328 -19.50 1.59 36.65
N ALA A 329 -19.99 2.83 36.58
CA ALA A 329 -19.17 4.05 36.65
C ALA A 329 -17.98 4.18 35.67
N GLY A 330 -18.23 4.07 34.37
CA GLY A 330 -17.24 4.50 33.37
C GLY A 330 -17.01 6.01 33.45
N ALA A 331 -15.78 6.47 33.24
CA ALA A 331 -15.43 7.90 33.28
C ALA A 331 -16.31 8.77 32.37
N PHE A 332 -16.92 8.18 31.33
CA PHE A 332 -17.77 8.86 30.36
C PHE A 332 -19.20 8.32 30.31
N HIS A 333 -19.67 7.59 31.34
CA HIS A 333 -21.02 6.99 31.33
C HIS A 333 -22.15 8.03 31.17
N ARG A 334 -21.93 9.28 31.63
CA ARG A 334 -22.92 10.37 31.52
C ARG A 334 -23.29 10.73 30.08
N ILE A 335 -22.37 10.56 29.13
CA ILE A 335 -22.60 10.88 27.72
C ILE A 335 -23.07 9.69 26.89
N LYS A 336 -23.18 8.50 27.47
CA LYS A 336 -23.51 7.24 26.77
C LYS A 336 -24.70 7.36 25.82
N ASN A 337 -25.82 7.90 26.30
CA ASN A 337 -27.06 7.97 25.53
C ASN A 337 -27.09 9.11 24.50
N LYS A 338 -26.04 9.94 24.48
CA LYS A 338 -25.89 11.10 23.61
C LYS A 338 -24.67 11.00 22.71
N LEU A 339 -23.86 9.95 22.86
CA LEU A 339 -22.69 9.68 22.06
C LEU A 339 -22.99 8.64 20.99
N ILE A 340 -22.74 9.02 19.75
CA ILE A 340 -22.75 8.12 18.60
C ILE A 340 -21.29 7.90 18.18
N ILE A 341 -20.87 6.65 18.07
CA ILE A 341 -19.53 6.30 17.60
C ILE A 341 -19.66 5.81 16.16
N ILE A 342 -18.96 6.45 15.23
CA ILE A 342 -19.01 6.16 13.78
C ILE A 342 -17.58 5.95 13.28
N THR A 343 -17.37 5.06 12.31
CA THR A 343 -16.04 4.90 11.72
C THR A 343 -15.76 5.99 10.67
N ALA A 344 -14.48 6.36 10.49
CA ALA A 344 -14.06 7.24 9.40
C ALA A 344 -14.48 6.69 8.02
N TYR A 345 -14.43 5.36 7.85
CA TYR A 345 -14.88 4.69 6.64
C TYR A 345 -16.36 4.94 6.36
N ASP A 346 -17.24 4.79 7.36
CA ASP A 346 -18.68 5.01 7.19
C ASP A 346 -18.99 6.45 6.80
N VAL A 347 -18.30 7.43 7.40
CA VAL A 347 -18.44 8.86 7.06
C VAL A 347 -18.06 9.11 5.60
N ILE A 348 -16.91 8.59 5.15
CA ILE A 348 -16.44 8.74 3.78
C ILE A 348 -17.38 8.06 2.79
N LYS A 349 -17.82 6.84 3.11
CA LYS A 349 -18.75 6.07 2.29
C LYS A 349 -20.10 6.78 2.16
N LEU A 350 -20.64 7.28 3.26
CA LEU A 350 -21.88 8.08 3.26
C LEU A 350 -21.73 9.29 2.34
N TRP A 351 -20.69 10.10 2.54
CA TRP A 351 -20.45 11.27 1.70
C TRP A 351 -20.33 10.92 0.22
N HIS A 352 -19.59 9.87 -0.10
CA HIS A 352 -19.42 9.42 -1.48
C HIS A 352 -20.75 9.09 -2.14
N ASN A 353 -21.65 8.43 -1.42
CA ASN A 353 -22.95 7.99 -1.93
C ASN A 353 -23.95 9.15 -2.09
N ILE A 354 -23.84 10.20 -1.27
CA ILE A 354 -24.82 11.28 -1.26
C ILE A 354 -24.36 12.57 -1.95
N LYS A 355 -23.06 12.75 -2.21
CA LYS A 355 -22.51 14.01 -2.73
C LYS A 355 -23.12 14.45 -4.07
N SER A 356 -23.53 13.52 -4.93
CA SER A 356 -24.19 13.84 -6.20
C SER A 356 -25.62 14.33 -6.03
N TYR A 357 -26.22 14.12 -4.86
CA TYR A 357 -27.60 14.47 -4.52
C TYR A 357 -27.69 15.64 -3.53
N GLN A 358 -26.60 16.37 -3.27
CA GLN A 358 -26.54 17.45 -2.29
C GLN A 358 -27.68 18.45 -2.42
N LYS A 359 -27.94 18.94 -3.64
CA LYS A 359 -28.99 19.92 -3.90
C LYS A 359 -30.38 19.39 -3.53
N LEU A 360 -30.67 18.13 -3.88
CA LEU A 360 -31.93 17.49 -3.52
C LEU A 360 -32.04 17.30 -2.00
N LEU A 361 -30.96 16.88 -1.33
CA LEU A 361 -30.93 16.71 0.11
C LEU A 361 -31.12 18.03 0.86
N GLN A 362 -30.51 19.12 0.39
CA GLN A 362 -30.73 20.45 0.94
C GLN A 362 -32.19 20.89 0.80
N GLN A 363 -32.83 20.59 -0.33
CA GLN A 363 -34.26 20.87 -0.52
C GLN A 363 -35.13 20.06 0.43
N LEU A 364 -34.83 18.77 0.62
CA LEU A 364 -35.57 17.89 1.52
C LEU A 364 -35.34 18.20 3.01
N ALA A 365 -34.18 18.76 3.35
CA ALA A 365 -33.82 19.18 4.69
C ALA A 365 -34.24 20.63 5.01
N ALA A 366 -34.85 21.34 4.05
CA ALA A 366 -35.37 22.68 4.31
C ALA A 366 -36.56 22.56 5.28
N LYS A 367 -36.53 23.36 6.34
CA LYS A 367 -37.62 23.41 7.33
C LYS A 367 -38.85 24.09 6.76
#